data_AF-F7X7T2-F1
#
_entry.id   AF-F7X7T2-F1
#
_cell.length_a   1.000
_cell.length_b   1.000
_cell.length_c   1.000
_cell.angle_alpha   90.00
_cell.angle_beta   90.00
_cell.angle_gamma   90.00
#
_symmetry.space_group_name_H-M   'P 1'
#
loop_
_entity.id
_entity.type
_entity.pdbx_description
1 polymer ?
#
loop_
_entity_poly.entity_id
_entity_poly.type
_entity_poly.pdbx_seq_one_letter_code
_entity_poly.pdbx_strand_id
1 'polypeptide(L)'
;MAKSPKTPPHLRPETQKWFKSVLADFELDGHHVRLLTLAAEAWDQAQTAREVLDLDGQTYKDRFGQPKARPEVDILQNARIAFARLLRELALDGVDAPEAPRAPRTADYGSRR
;
A
#
# COMPACT_ATOMS: atom_id res chain seq x y z
N MET A 1 -8.14 10.70 29.68
CA MET A 1 -7.43 11.12 28.45
C MET A 1 -7.14 9.87 27.65
N ALA A 2 -7.69 9.74 26.43
CA ALA A 2 -7.41 8.58 25.59
C ALA A 2 -5.92 8.57 25.23
N LYS A 3 -5.26 7.43 25.39
CA LYS A 3 -3.83 7.28 25.15
C LYS A 3 -3.58 7.40 23.65
N SER A 4 -2.82 8.41 23.23
CA SER A 4 -2.48 8.59 21.82
C SER A 4 -1.86 7.31 21.26
N PRO A 5 -2.29 6.85 20.08
CA PRO A 5 -1.76 5.63 19.47
C PRO A 5 -0.25 5.76 19.23
N LYS A 6 0.49 4.72 19.59
CA LYS A 6 1.95 4.68 19.43
C LYS A 6 2.30 4.21 18.02
N THR A 7 3.27 4.88 17.40
CA THR A 7 3.87 4.42 16.15
C THR A 7 4.54 3.05 16.36
N PRO A 8 4.27 2.05 15.50
CA PRO A 8 4.94 0.77 15.58
C PRO A 8 6.46 0.90 15.35
N PRO A 9 7.31 0.34 16.23
CA PRO A 9 8.76 0.58 16.21
C PRO A 9 9.50 -0.17 15.10
N HIS A 10 8.89 -1.21 14.53
CA HIS A 10 9.47 -2.03 13.46
C HIS A 10 9.37 -1.41 12.07
N LEU A 11 8.58 -0.33 11.92
CA LEU A 11 8.46 0.37 10.67
C LEU A 11 9.75 1.10 10.31
N ARG A 12 10.01 1.26 9.01
CA ARG A 12 11.12 2.07 8.50
C ARG A 12 10.98 3.53 8.92
N PRO A 13 12.08 4.29 9.09
CA PRO A 13 12.02 5.68 9.58
C PRO A 13 11.09 6.61 8.77
N GLU A 14 11.11 6.51 7.44
CA GLU A 14 10.23 7.31 6.56
C GLU A 14 8.75 6.96 6.78
N THR A 15 8.46 5.67 6.94
CA THR A 15 7.10 5.18 7.17
C THR A 15 6.62 5.54 8.58
N GLN A 16 7.49 5.52 9.59
CA GLN A 16 7.17 6.05 10.92
C GLN A 16 6.84 7.55 10.87
N LYS A 17 7.57 8.32 10.05
CA LYS A 17 7.33 9.76 9.87
C LYS A 17 5.96 10.00 9.25
N TRP A 18 5.60 9.26 8.20
CA TRP A 18 4.27 9.33 7.60
C TRP A 18 3.16 8.88 8.55
N PHE A 19 3.36 7.78 9.27
CA PHE A 19 2.37 7.31 10.26
C PHE A 19 2.08 8.40 11.31
N LYS A 20 3.13 9.09 11.78
CA LYS A 20 2.99 10.20 12.73
C LYS A 20 2.29 11.41 12.11
N SER A 21 2.54 11.74 10.85
CA SER A 21 1.84 12.86 10.20
C SER A 21 0.34 12.54 10.08
N VAL A 22 -0.03 11.32 9.67
CA VAL A 22 -1.44 10.92 9.62
C VAL A 22 -2.11 11.00 11.00
N LEU A 23 -1.45 10.57 12.07
CA LEU A 23 -1.99 10.72 13.42
C LEU A 23 -2.06 12.16 13.93
N ALA A 24 -1.27 13.07 13.36
CA ALA A 24 -1.32 14.49 13.70
C ALA A 24 -2.41 15.22 12.93
N ASP A 25 -2.65 14.81 11.68
CA ASP A 25 -3.58 15.46 10.75
C ASP A 25 -5.03 14.94 10.93
N PHE A 26 -5.22 13.73 11.47
CA PHE A 26 -6.53 13.06 11.56
C PHE A 26 -6.84 12.52 12.96
N GLU A 27 -8.09 12.72 13.41
CA GLU A 27 -8.63 12.03 14.59
C GLU A 27 -9.08 10.60 14.21
N LEU A 28 -8.25 9.61 14.52
CA LEU A 28 -8.51 8.21 14.19
C LEU A 28 -8.98 7.39 15.39
N ASP A 29 -10.08 6.67 15.19
CA ASP A 29 -10.51 5.60 16.09
C ASP A 29 -9.52 4.42 16.12
N GLY A 30 -9.59 3.61 17.18
CA GLY A 30 -8.67 2.48 17.38
C GLY A 30 -8.67 1.45 16.24
N HIS A 31 -9.78 1.28 15.52
CA HIS A 31 -9.84 0.39 14.35
C HIS A 31 -9.18 1.01 13.11
N HIS A 32 -9.32 2.33 12.90
CA HIS A 32 -8.58 3.05 11.85
C HIS A 32 -7.06 3.02 12.10
N VAL A 33 -6.61 3.12 13.35
CA VAL A 33 -5.18 2.98 13.69
C VAL A 33 -4.63 1.61 13.28
N ARG A 34 -5.43 0.54 13.38
CA ARG A 34 -5.03 -0.80 12.90
C ARG A 34 -4.90 -0.83 11.38
N LEU A 35 -5.83 -0.22 10.65
CA LEU A 35 -5.75 -0.10 9.19
C LEU A 35 -4.52 0.72 8.75
N LEU A 36 -4.24 1.82 9.44
CA LEU A 36 -3.05 2.64 9.21
C LEU A 36 -1.76 1.85 9.46
N THR A 37 -1.74 1.02 10.50
CA THR A 37 -0.59 0.15 10.81
C THR A 37 -0.35 -0.86 9.69
N LEU A 38 -1.41 -1.54 9.23
CA LEU A 38 -1.31 -2.49 8.12
C LEU A 38 -0.90 -1.80 6.81
N ALA A 39 -1.36 -0.56 6.57
CA ALA A 39 -0.96 0.21 5.40
C ALA A 39 0.53 0.56 5.45
N ALA A 40 1.03 1.02 6.60
CA ALA A 40 2.44 1.28 6.81
C ALA A 40 3.32 0.03 6.56
N GLU A 41 2.91 -1.13 7.09
CA GLU A 41 3.63 -2.39 6.87
C GLU A 41 3.63 -2.82 5.40
N ALA A 42 2.50 -2.67 4.70
CA ALA A 42 2.40 -2.94 3.27
C ALA A 42 3.31 -2.00 2.46
N TRP A 43 3.42 -0.73 2.85
CA TRP A 43 4.35 0.19 2.20
C TRP A 43 5.81 -0.23 2.40
N ASP A 44 6.22 -0.57 3.63
CA ASP A 44 7.58 -1.04 3.92
C ASP A 44 7.93 -2.34 3.17
N GLN A 45 6.97 -3.26 3.04
CA GLN A 45 7.14 -4.47 2.26
C GLN A 45 7.33 -4.15 0.76
N ALA A 46 6.56 -3.19 0.23
CA ALA A 46 6.75 -2.72 -1.14
C ALA A 46 8.11 -2.05 -1.35
N GLN A 47 8.64 -1.29 -0.37
CA GLN A 47 9.97 -0.70 -0.48
C GLN A 47 11.06 -1.79 -0.49
N THR A 48 10.96 -2.76 0.41
CA THR A 48 11.89 -3.90 0.47
C THR A 48 11.94 -4.66 -0.86
N ALA A 49 10.77 -5.02 -1.42
CA ALA A 49 10.71 -5.72 -2.69
C ALA A 49 11.24 -4.88 -3.86
N ARG A 50 10.97 -3.56 -3.87
CA ARG A 50 11.50 -2.65 -4.89
C ARG A 50 13.02 -2.57 -4.85
N GLU A 51 13.61 -2.42 -3.68
CA GLU A 51 15.08 -2.36 -3.50
C GLU A 51 15.77 -3.61 -4.04
N VAL A 52 15.20 -4.81 -3.79
CA VAL A 52 15.71 -6.06 -4.36
C VAL A 52 15.59 -6.04 -5.88
N LEU A 53 14.42 -5.69 -6.43
CA LEU A 53 14.20 -5.68 -7.88
C LEU A 53 15.07 -4.66 -8.62
N ASP A 54 15.37 -3.52 -7.99
CA ASP A 54 16.26 -2.50 -8.54
C ASP A 54 17.71 -3.01 -8.65
N LEU A 55 18.15 -3.84 -7.70
CA LEU A 55 19.47 -4.45 -7.68
C LEU A 55 19.58 -5.65 -8.64
N ASP A 56 18.60 -6.55 -8.55
CA ASP A 56 18.68 -7.91 -9.08
C ASP A 56 17.93 -8.12 -10.41
N GLY A 57 17.17 -7.11 -10.83
CA GLY A 57 16.22 -7.19 -11.94
C GLY A 57 14.93 -7.94 -11.58
N GLN A 58 14.05 -8.11 -12.56
CA GLN A 58 12.72 -8.74 -12.37
C GLN A 58 12.69 -10.24 -12.67
N THR A 59 13.76 -10.77 -13.25
CA THR A 59 13.85 -12.18 -13.64
C THR A 59 15.17 -12.79 -13.17
N TYR A 60 15.18 -14.10 -13.02
CA TYR A 60 16.38 -14.89 -12.78
C TYR A 60 16.38 -16.11 -13.70
N LYS A 61 17.56 -16.71 -13.93
CA LYS A 61 17.67 -17.98 -14.65
C LYS A 61 17.53 -19.13 -13.68
N ASP A 62 16.65 -20.07 -13.98
CA ASP A 62 16.55 -21.32 -13.21
C ASP A 62 17.72 -22.28 -13.52
N ARG A 63 17.70 -23.47 -12.90
CA ARG A 63 18.74 -24.49 -13.10
C ARG A 63 18.92 -24.95 -14.56
N PHE A 64 17.94 -24.71 -15.43
CA PHE A 64 17.97 -25.04 -16.85
C PHE A 64 18.28 -23.82 -17.73
N GLY A 65 18.62 -22.68 -17.12
CA GLY A 65 18.91 -21.43 -17.83
C GLY A 65 17.67 -20.67 -18.31
N GLN A 66 16.46 -21.12 -17.95
CA GLN A 66 15.22 -20.50 -18.41
C GLN A 66 14.89 -19.26 -17.57
N PRO A 67 14.45 -18.15 -18.19
CA PRO A 67 14.05 -16.96 -17.46
C PRO A 67 12.76 -17.22 -16.67
N LYS A 68 12.78 -16.93 -15.37
CA LYS A 68 11.64 -17.00 -14.46
C LYS A 68 11.44 -15.66 -13.77
N ALA A 69 10.19 -15.31 -13.49
CA ALA A 69 9.86 -14.14 -12.68
C ALA A 69 10.36 -14.36 -11.24
N ARG A 70 10.94 -13.30 -10.66
CA ARG A 70 11.34 -13.28 -9.26
C ARG A 70 10.12 -13.15 -8.34
N PRO A 71 10.08 -13.83 -7.19
CA PRO A 71 8.95 -13.75 -6.26
C PRO A 71 8.71 -12.33 -5.74
N GLU A 72 9.74 -11.49 -5.67
CA GLU A 72 9.67 -10.10 -5.25
C GLU A 72 8.75 -9.27 -6.17
N VAL A 73 8.58 -9.66 -7.43
CA VAL A 73 7.63 -9.02 -8.35
C VAL A 73 6.21 -9.12 -7.80
N ASP A 74 5.80 -10.32 -7.38
CA ASP A 74 4.47 -10.56 -6.85
C ASP A 74 4.30 -9.94 -5.46
N ILE A 75 5.35 -10.01 -4.62
CA ILE A 75 5.35 -9.35 -3.30
C ILE A 75 5.13 -7.84 -3.46
N LEU A 76 5.87 -7.19 -4.37
CA LEU A 76 5.73 -5.77 -4.64
C LEU A 76 4.31 -5.42 -5.11
N GLN A 77 3.76 -6.19 -6.05
CA GLN A 77 2.41 -5.93 -6.57
C GLN A 77 1.34 -6.08 -5.47
N ASN A 78 1.39 -7.18 -4.72
CA ASN A 78 0.44 -7.45 -3.63
C ASN A 78 0.51 -6.39 -2.53
N ALA A 79 1.73 -5.99 -2.14
CA ALA A 79 1.95 -4.94 -1.15
C ALA A 79 1.39 -3.58 -1.61
N ARG A 80 1.59 -3.20 -2.88
CA ARG A 80 1.02 -1.95 -3.45
C ARG A 80 -0.51 -1.98 -3.51
N ILE A 81 -1.10 -3.13 -3.87
CA ILE A 81 -2.56 -3.30 -3.90
C ILE A 81 -3.13 -3.23 -2.48
N ALA A 82 -2.51 -3.90 -1.51
CA ALA A 82 -2.92 -3.86 -0.11
C ALA A 82 -2.86 -2.42 0.44
N PHE A 83 -1.75 -1.72 0.21
CA PHE A 83 -1.59 -0.32 0.59
C PHE A 83 -2.70 0.56 0.01
N ALA A 84 -2.95 0.48 -1.30
CA ALA A 84 -3.98 1.28 -1.97
C ALA A 84 -5.40 0.97 -1.44
N ARG A 85 -5.70 -0.29 -1.14
CA ARG A 85 -6.99 -0.69 -0.55
C ARG A 85 -7.14 -0.15 0.86
N LEU A 86 -6.14 -0.34 1.72
CA LEU A 86 -6.17 0.13 3.11
C LEU A 86 -6.26 1.66 3.19
N LEU A 87 -5.56 2.37 2.30
CA LEU A 87 -5.63 3.83 2.23
C LEU A 87 -7.04 4.32 1.84
N ARG A 88 -7.72 3.59 0.94
CA ARG A 88 -9.12 3.87 0.59
C ARG A 88 -10.05 3.62 1.77
N GLU A 89 -9.87 2.54 2.52
CA GLU A 89 -10.68 2.26 3.73
C GLU A 89 -10.44 3.28 4.86
N LEU A 90 -9.27 3.92 4.91
CA LEU A 90 -8.98 4.99 5.86
C LEU A 90 -9.69 6.30 5.53
N ALA A 91 -10.08 6.51 4.27
CA ALA A 91 -10.80 7.71 3.80
C ALA A 91 -10.21 9.03 4.32
N LEU A 92 -8.88 9.20 4.20
CA LEU A 92 -8.15 10.37 4.70
C LEU A 92 -8.48 11.69 3.96
N ASP A 93 -9.39 11.68 2.98
CA ASP A 93 -9.80 12.87 2.24
C ASP A 93 -10.94 13.66 2.95
N GLY A 94 -11.44 13.15 4.09
CA GLY A 94 -12.50 13.77 4.87
C GLY A 94 -13.92 13.45 4.37
N VAL A 95 -14.93 13.74 5.19
CA VAL A 95 -16.36 13.46 4.92
C VAL A 95 -16.97 14.29 3.79
N ASP A 96 -16.33 15.40 3.40
CA ASP A 96 -16.80 16.31 2.35
C ASP A 96 -16.18 16.04 0.98
N ALA A 97 -15.25 15.08 0.88
CA ALA A 97 -14.79 14.60 -0.41
C ALA A 97 -15.93 13.76 -1.03
N PRO A 98 -16.45 14.13 -2.22
CA PRO A 98 -17.38 13.23 -2.89
C PRO A 98 -16.63 11.91 -3.09
N GLU A 99 -17.14 10.82 -2.52
CA GLU A 99 -16.76 9.47 -2.91
C GLU A 99 -17.18 9.35 -4.37
N ALA A 100 -16.35 9.85 -5.30
CA ALA A 100 -16.64 9.78 -6.70
C ALA A 100 -16.76 8.28 -7.00
N PRO A 101 -17.96 7.78 -7.33
CA PRO A 101 -18.11 6.37 -7.63
C PRO A 101 -17.14 6.11 -8.78
N ARG A 102 -16.37 5.01 -8.72
CA ARG A 102 -15.72 4.53 -9.95
C ARG A 102 -16.86 4.33 -10.94
N ALA A 103 -16.92 5.19 -11.96
CA ALA A 103 -18.00 5.17 -12.91
C ALA A 103 -18.15 3.73 -13.44
N PRO A 104 -19.39 3.20 -13.52
CA PRO A 104 -19.60 1.87 -14.05
C PRO A 104 -18.96 1.82 -15.45
N ARG A 105 -18.34 0.68 -15.78
CA ARG A 105 -17.99 0.42 -17.17
C ARG A 105 -19.31 0.40 -17.96
N THR A 106 -19.54 1.44 -18.74
CA THR A 106 -20.66 1.53 -19.66
C THR A 106 -20.48 0.48 -20.76
N ALA A 107 -21.56 0.08 -21.43
CA ALA A 107 -21.54 -1.02 -22.42
C ALA A 107 -20.56 -0.76 -23.60
N ASP A 108 -20.16 0.49 -23.77
CA ASP A 108 -19.16 1.02 -24.69
C ASP A 108 -17.70 0.83 -24.22
N TYR A 109 -17.47 0.31 -23.01
CA TYR A 109 -16.14 -0.02 -22.50
C TYR A 109 -15.56 -1.23 -23.27
N GLY A 110 -14.74 -0.95 -24.28
CA GLY A 110 -14.05 -1.97 -25.07
C GLY A 110 -14.72 -2.32 -26.40
N SER A 111 -15.79 -1.62 -26.78
CA SER A 111 -16.40 -1.73 -28.10
C SER A 111 -15.46 -1.15 -29.16
N ARG A 112 -14.51 -1.96 -29.65
CA ARG A 112 -13.94 -1.71 -30.98
C ARG A 112 -15.05 -1.96 -31.99
N ARG A 113 -15.18 -1.00 -32.91
CA ARG A 113 -16.12 -1.00 -34.05
C ARG A 113 -16.30 -2.35 -34.71
#